data_AF-A0A1G1X6K3-F1
#
_entry.id   AF-A0A1G1X6K3-F1
#
_cell.length_a   1.000
_cell.length_b   1.000
_cell.length_c   1.000
_cell.angle_alpha   90.00
_cell.angle_beta   90.00
_cell.angle_gamma   90.00
#
_symmetry.space_group_name_H-M   'P 1'
#
loop_
_entity.id
_entity.type
_entity.pdbx_description
1 polymer ?
#
loop_
_entity_poly.entity_id
_entity_poly.type
_entity_poly.pdbx_seq_one_letter_code
_entity_poly.pdbx_strand_id
1 'polypeptide(L)' 'MNNLIKNLITTAKRAQVTINSLNPEQKSQLEEGWDIEHAYYSSVLEGSKLDRKEFEVLAQENL' A
#
# COMPACT_ATOMS: atom_id res chain seq x y z
N MET A 1 2.42 23.68 -17.39
CA MET A 1 2.15 22.45 -16.60
C MET A 1 1.94 22.86 -15.16
N ASN A 2 0.85 22.39 -14.52
CA ASN A 2 0.51 22.73 -13.13
C ASN A 2 1.61 22.22 -12.17
N ASN A 3 2.04 23.05 -11.20
CA ASN A 3 3.07 22.71 -10.21
C ASN A 3 2.71 21.46 -9.39
N LEU A 4 1.42 21.24 -9.10
CA LEU A 4 0.94 20.06 -8.40
C LEU A 4 1.19 18.78 -9.22
N ILE A 5 0.91 18.83 -10.53
CA ILE A 5 1.14 17.70 -11.44
C ILE A 5 2.64 17.39 -11.55
N LYS A 6 3.47 18.43 -11.66
CA LYS A 6 4.93 18.26 -11.70
C LYS A 6 5.47 17.62 -10.41
N ASN A 7 4.95 18.04 -9.26
CA ASN A 7 5.32 17.47 -7.96
C ASN A 7 4.87 16.01 -7.85
N LEU A 8 3.62 15.71 -8.24
CA LEU A 8 3.10 14.34 -8.26
C LEU A 8 3.99 13.41 -9.09
N ILE A 9 4.31 13.80 -10.33
CA ILE A 9 5.17 13.00 -11.22
C ILE A 9 6.57 12.81 -10.61
N THR A 10 7.14 13.85 -10.01
CA THR A 10 8.47 13.79 -9.40
C THR A 10 8.49 12.84 -8.21
N THR A 11 7.47 12.92 -7.35
CA THR A 11 7.33 12.03 -6.19
C THR A 11 7.11 10.57 -6.63
N ALA A 12 6.26 10.34 -7.62
CA ALA A 12 6.02 8.99 -8.17
C ALA A 12 7.31 8.38 -8.74
N LYS A 13 8.10 9.17 -9.49
CA LYS A 13 9.41 8.71 -10.00
C LYS A 13 10.38 8.33 -8.88
N ARG A 14 10.43 9.12 -7.80
CA ARG A 14 11.28 8.80 -6.63
C ARG A 14 10.81 7.54 -5.93
N ALA A 15 9.51 7.39 -5.71
CA ALA A 15 8.93 6.19 -5.12
C ALA A 15 9.28 4.95 -5.95
N GLN A 16 9.15 5.01 -7.28
CA GLN A 16 9.50 3.90 -8.16
C GLN A 16 10.97 3.49 -8.03
N VAL A 17 11.90 4.46 -7.96
CA VAL A 17 13.32 4.18 -7.77
C VAL A 17 13.55 3.48 -6.42
N THR A 18 12.92 3.97 -5.35
CA THR A 18 13.02 3.34 -4.03
C THR A 18 12.47 1.92 -4.03
N ILE A 19 11.28 1.69 -4.60
CA ILE A 19 10.66 0.36 -4.68
C ILE A 19 11.54 -0.60 -5.48
N ASN A 20 12.11 -0.15 -6.59
CA ASN A 20 13.01 -0.98 -7.41
C ASN A 20 14.34 -1.31 -6.72
N SER A 21 14.72 -0.55 -5.68
CA SER A 21 15.94 -0.78 -4.90
C SER A 21 15.74 -1.75 -3.73
N LEU A 22 14.51 -2.15 -3.43
CA LEU A 22 14.21 -3.11 -2.37
C LEU A 22 14.69 -4.50 -2.74
N ASN A 23 15.21 -5.23 -1.74
CA ASN A 23 15.49 -6.65 -1.90
C ASN A 23 14.17 -7.47 -1.92
N PRO A 24 14.21 -8.76 -2.29
CA PRO A 24 12.99 -9.58 -2.38
C PRO A 24 12.15 -9.64 -1.10
N GLU A 25 12.79 -9.74 0.07
CA GLU A 25 12.10 -9.80 1.37
C GLU A 25 11.40 -8.47 1.69
N GLN A 26 12.11 -7.35 1.54
CA GLN A 26 11.56 -6.01 1.73
C GLN A 26 10.42 -5.72 0.76
N LYS A 27 10.54 -6.20 -0.48
CA LYS A 27 9.50 -6.06 -1.50
C LYS A 27 8.26 -6.88 -1.13
N SER A 28 8.44 -8.11 -0.67
CA SER A 28 7.35 -8.96 -0.19
C SER A 28 6.61 -8.31 0.99
N GLN A 29 7.34 -7.76 1.97
CA GLN A 29 6.74 -7.06 3.12
C GLN A 29 5.96 -5.80 2.69
N LEU A 30 6.47 -5.07 1.70
CA LEU A 30 5.78 -3.91 1.16
C LEU A 30 4.49 -4.31 0.44
N GLU A 31 4.54 -5.36 -0.38
CA GLU A 31 3.38 -5.88 -1.11
C GLU A 31 2.29 -6.37 -0.14
N GLU A 32 2.66 -7.12 0.91
CA GLU A 32 1.73 -7.54 1.96
C GLU A 32 1.07 -6.33 2.65
N GLY A 33 1.85 -5.31 3.00
CA GLY A 33 1.31 -4.07 3.58
C GLY A 33 0.34 -3.35 2.66
N TRP A 34 0.61 -3.32 1.35
CA TRP A 34 -0.31 -2.73 0.36
C TRP A 34 -1.59 -3.53 0.20
N ASP A 35 -1.52 -4.86 0.23
CA ASP A 35 -2.69 -5.72 0.13
C ASP A 35 -3.63 -5.52 1.34
N ILE A 36 -3.06 -5.45 2.56
CA ILE A 36 -3.81 -5.14 3.79
C ILE A 36 -4.46 -3.76 3.71
N GLU A 37 -3.71 -2.73 3.31
CA GLU A 37 -4.24 -1.37 3.18
C GLU A 37 -5.33 -1.28 2.12
N HIS A 38 -5.13 -1.95 0.98
CA HIS A 38 -6.12 -2.00 -0.08
C HIS A 38 -7.41 -2.68 0.40
N ALA A 39 -7.30 -3.84 1.05
CA ALA A 39 -8.44 -4.57 1.61
C ALA A 39 -9.19 -3.73 2.65
N TYR A 40 -8.47 -3.08 3.56
CA TYR A 40 -9.07 -2.21 4.57
C TYR A 40 -9.81 -1.02 3.94
N TYR A 41 -9.13 -0.21 3.12
CA TYR A 41 -9.74 1.02 2.58
C TYR A 41 -10.87 0.72 1.60
N SER A 42 -10.76 -0.32 0.78
CA SER A 42 -11.87 -0.76 -0.08
C SER A 42 -13.07 -1.20 0.76
N SER A 43 -12.85 -1.98 1.82
CA SER A 43 -13.93 -2.44 2.70
C SER A 43 -14.58 -1.31 3.49
N VAL A 44 -13.81 -0.31 3.93
CA VAL A 44 -14.34 0.89 4.60
C VAL A 44 -15.27 1.67 3.66
N LEU A 45 -14.93 1.79 2.37
CA LEU A 45 -15.80 2.42 1.37
C LEU A 45 -17.14 1.69 1.21
N GLU A 46 -17.14 0.37 1.40
CA GLU A 46 -18.35 -0.48 1.40
C GLU A 46 -19.07 -0.51 2.77
N GLY A 47 -18.60 0.25 3.76
CA GLY A 47 -19.24 0.38 5.08
C GLY A 47 -18.82 -0.67 6.11
N SER A 48 -17.70 -1.38 5.88
CA SER A 48 -17.12 -2.27 6.89
C SER A 48 -16.78 -1.51 8.17
N LYS A 49 -17.00 -2.18 9.31
CA LYS A 49 -16.65 -1.67 10.65
C LYS A 49 -15.37 -2.30 11.21
N LEU A 50 -14.76 -3.21 10.45
CA LEU A 50 -13.50 -3.82 10.84
C LEU A 50 -12.40 -2.75 10.81
N ASP A 51 -11.58 -2.73 11.84
CA ASP A 51 -10.40 -1.88 11.91
C ASP A 51 -9.22 -2.49 11.14
N ARG A 52 -8.17 -1.69 10.92
CA ARG A 52 -6.99 -2.14 10.16
C ARG A 52 -6.30 -3.35 10.81
N LYS A 53 -6.32 -3.47 12.14
CA LYS A 53 -5.66 -4.59 12.83
C LYS A 53 -6.41 -5.89 12.60
N GLU A 54 -7.73 -5.84 12.50
CA GLU A 54 -8.54 -7.00 12.13
C GLU A 54 -8.17 -7.49 10.72
N PHE A 55 -7.89 -6.58 9.77
CA PHE A 55 -7.36 -6.95 8.45
C PHE A 55 -5.94 -7.53 8.50
N GLU A 56 -5.06 -7.00 9.36
CA GLU A 56 -3.71 -7.54 9.57
C GLU A 56 -3.76 -8.99 10.09
N VAL A 57 -4.65 -9.29 11.04
CA VAL A 57 -4.87 -10.66 11.56
C VAL A 57 -5.39 -11.57 10.45
N LEU A 58 -6.40 -11.13 9.69
CA LEU A 58 -6.97 -11.91 8.60
C LEU A 58 -5.96 -12.22 7.49
N ALA A 59 -5.01 -11.32 7.21
CA ALA A 59 -3.95 -11.56 6.25
C ALA A 59 -2.99 -12.66 6.75
N GLN A 60 -2.64 -12.66 8.04
CA GLN A 60 -1.78 -13.68 8.64
C GLN A 60 -2.44 -15.06 8.71
N GLU A 61 -3.77 -15.14 8.84
CA GLU A 61 -4.51 -16.40 8.88
C GLU A 61 -4.69 -17.05 7.49
N ASN A 62 -4.44 -16.32 6.39
CA ASN A 62 -4.63 -16.77 5.02
C ASN A 62 -3.31 -16.91 4.21
N LEU A 63 -2.15 -16.82 4.88
CA LEU A 63 -0.81 -17.09 4.35
C LEU A 63 -0.27 -18.42 4.88
#